data_AF-A0A7V9HMJ0-F1
#
_entry.id   AF-A0A7V9HMJ0-F1
#
_cell.length_a   1.000
_cell.length_b   1.000
_cell.length_c   1.000
_cell.angle_alpha   90.00
_cell.angle_beta   90.00
_cell.angle_gamma   90.00
#
_symmetry.space_group_name_H-M   'P 1'
#
loop_
_entity.id
_entity.type
_entity.pdbx_description
1 polymer ?
#
loop_
_entity_poly.entity_id
_entity_poly.type
_entity_poly.pdbx_seq_one_letter_code
_entity_poly.pdbx_strand_id
1 'polypeptide(L)'
;HPAVAQAGPAGNPWLASALVALLDHEVTLAVDASMPARQALVDLLHRRTRTSLASLEQADFVVADILAMDPALPGRLKRGSLEYPDDSATLLVEVESLASTSQAGAETTVRGPGVDGERAAWLPGLTDSFLAARDEANRHYPMGIDLFVIDHAGQVMGLPRTAVVSRRSGRAA
;
A
#
# COMPACT_ATOMS: atom_id res chain seq x y z
N HIS A 1 16.34 -9.29 18.91
CA HIS A 1 16.13 -8.93 17.50
C HIS A 1 15.23 -9.98 16.87
N PRO A 2 14.02 -9.66 16.40
CA PRO A 2 13.30 -10.59 15.53
C PRO A 2 14.14 -10.76 14.25
N ALA A 3 14.26 -11.99 13.78
CA ALA A 3 14.98 -12.29 12.55
C ALA A 3 14.25 -11.61 11.38
N VAL A 4 14.98 -10.80 10.60
CA VAL A 4 14.48 -10.33 9.30
C VAL A 4 14.26 -11.57 8.46
N ALA A 5 13.00 -11.86 8.14
CA ALA A 5 12.69 -12.96 7.24
C ALA A 5 13.32 -12.65 5.89
N GLN A 6 14.25 -13.50 5.43
CA GLN A 6 14.90 -13.28 4.14
C GLN A 6 13.85 -13.33 3.03
N ALA A 7 13.96 -12.42 2.05
CA ALA A 7 13.10 -12.43 0.89
C ALA A 7 13.16 -13.81 0.21
N GLY A 8 12.00 -14.44 0.09
CA GLY A 8 11.87 -15.72 -0.60
C GLY A 8 11.79 -15.52 -2.11
N PRO A 9 11.62 -16.60 -2.89
CA PRO A 9 11.41 -16.49 -4.34
C PRO A 9 10.18 -15.65 -4.71
N ALA A 10 9.23 -15.46 -3.79
CA ALA A 10 8.04 -14.61 -3.95
C ALA A 10 8.22 -13.17 -3.42
N GLY A 11 9.45 -12.75 -3.10
CA GLY A 11 9.74 -11.40 -2.57
C GLY A 11 9.52 -11.31 -1.06
N ASN A 12 8.94 -10.20 -0.59
CA ASN A 12 8.67 -9.96 0.83
C ASN A 12 7.67 -10.99 1.41
N PRO A 13 8.09 -11.84 2.37
CA PRO A 13 7.23 -12.87 2.94
C PRO A 13 6.10 -12.29 3.80
N TRP A 14 6.24 -11.09 4.35
CA TRP A 14 5.20 -10.42 5.14
C TRP A 14 4.08 -9.89 4.26
N LEU A 15 4.42 -9.31 3.12
CA LEU A 15 3.46 -8.93 2.09
C LEU A 15 2.67 -10.15 1.59
N ALA A 16 3.38 -11.23 1.24
CA ALA A 16 2.75 -12.47 0.82
C ALA A 16 1.83 -13.05 1.91
N SER A 17 2.23 -12.98 3.19
CA SER A 17 1.42 -13.48 4.31
C SER A 17 0.16 -12.64 4.52
N ALA A 18 0.26 -11.31 4.43
CA ALA A 18 -0.89 -10.41 4.51
C ALA A 18 -1.90 -10.73 3.38
N LEU A 19 -1.41 -10.90 2.15
CA LEU A 19 -2.26 -11.25 1.01
C LEU A 19 -2.89 -12.64 1.16
N VAL A 20 -2.16 -13.65 1.67
CA VAL A 20 -2.76 -14.97 1.95
C VAL A 20 -3.88 -14.90 3.00
N ALA A 21 -3.80 -13.96 3.94
CA ALA A 21 -4.83 -13.78 4.97
C ALA A 21 -6.06 -12.99 4.46
N LEU A 22 -5.88 -12.13 3.45
CA LEU A 22 -6.91 -11.22 2.93
C LEU A 22 -7.61 -11.75 1.68
N LEU A 23 -6.92 -12.54 0.86
CA LEU A 23 -7.44 -13.02 -0.41
C LEU A 23 -8.16 -14.36 -0.27
N ASP A 24 -9.19 -14.52 -1.06
CA ASP A 24 -9.84 -15.79 -1.36
C ASP A 24 -10.30 -15.81 -2.84
N HIS A 25 -11.22 -16.71 -3.18
CA HIS A 25 -11.76 -16.87 -4.52
C HIS A 25 -12.80 -15.81 -4.95
N GLU A 26 -13.34 -15.01 -4.03
CA GLU A 26 -14.36 -13.99 -4.30
C GLU A 26 -13.73 -12.66 -4.72
N VAL A 27 -12.46 -12.44 -4.37
CA VAL A 27 -11.72 -11.23 -4.67
C VAL A 27 -10.66 -11.42 -5.76
N THR A 28 -10.37 -10.34 -6.45
CA THR A 28 -9.45 -10.25 -7.56
C THR A 28 -8.14 -9.56 -7.18
N LEU A 29 -7.05 -9.97 -7.81
CA LEU A 29 -5.70 -9.49 -7.58
C LEU A 29 -5.11 -8.87 -8.85
N ALA A 30 -4.40 -7.76 -8.70
CA ALA A 30 -3.43 -7.30 -9.68
C ALA A 30 -2.07 -7.11 -9.00
N VAL A 31 -1.02 -7.61 -9.64
CA VAL A 31 0.37 -7.33 -9.24
C VAL A 31 1.00 -6.50 -10.36
N ASP A 32 1.49 -5.31 -9.99
CA ASP A 32 2.08 -4.35 -10.91
C ASP A 32 3.18 -5.02 -11.74
N ALA A 33 3.27 -4.70 -13.03
CA ALA A 33 4.22 -5.35 -13.93
C ALA A 33 5.69 -5.08 -13.57
N SER A 34 5.97 -4.00 -12.83
CA SER A 34 7.30 -3.62 -12.39
C SER A 34 7.81 -4.43 -11.19
N MET A 35 6.95 -5.20 -10.52
CA MET A 35 7.32 -6.03 -9.37
C MET A 35 8.35 -7.11 -9.75
N PRO A 36 9.57 -7.12 -9.15
CA PRO A 36 10.59 -8.10 -9.51
C PRO A 36 10.18 -9.55 -9.30
N ALA A 37 9.45 -9.84 -8.21
CA ALA A 37 8.98 -11.19 -7.86
C ALA A 37 7.56 -11.50 -8.34
N ARG A 38 7.02 -10.72 -9.30
CA ARG A 38 5.61 -10.77 -9.72
C ARG A 38 5.09 -12.17 -9.99
N GLN A 39 5.76 -12.93 -10.87
CA GLN A 39 5.26 -14.25 -11.28
C GLN A 39 5.20 -15.22 -10.10
N ALA A 40 6.27 -15.28 -9.31
CA ALA A 40 6.33 -16.16 -8.14
C ALA A 40 5.30 -15.77 -7.07
N LEU A 41 5.04 -14.48 -6.87
CA LEU A 41 4.01 -13.98 -5.95
C LEU A 41 2.61 -14.35 -6.44
N VAL A 42 2.29 -14.08 -7.71
CA VAL A 42 1.00 -14.45 -8.33
C VAL A 42 0.75 -15.94 -8.21
N ASP A 43 1.73 -16.78 -8.55
CA ASP A 43 1.60 -18.23 -8.49
C ASP A 43 1.38 -18.73 -7.06
N LEU A 44 2.08 -18.13 -6.09
CA LEU A 44 1.89 -18.44 -4.68
C LEU A 44 0.47 -18.11 -4.21
N LEU A 45 0.00 -16.90 -4.50
CA LEU A 45 -1.30 -16.42 -4.04
C LEU A 45 -2.42 -17.21 -4.70
N HIS A 46 -2.37 -17.41 -6.02
CA HIS A 46 -3.36 -18.22 -6.71
C HIS A 46 -3.46 -19.65 -6.13
N ARG A 47 -2.33 -20.31 -5.86
CA ARG A 47 -2.33 -21.66 -5.25
C ARG A 47 -2.91 -21.68 -3.84
N ARG A 48 -2.68 -20.63 -3.05
CA ARG A 48 -3.07 -20.57 -1.63
C ARG A 48 -4.50 -20.11 -1.42
N THR A 49 -4.98 -19.19 -2.25
CA THR A 49 -6.25 -18.48 -2.01
C THR A 49 -7.27 -18.67 -3.12
N ARG A 50 -6.86 -19.19 -4.29
CA ARG A 50 -7.68 -19.31 -5.50
C ARG A 50 -8.21 -17.97 -6.03
N THR A 51 -7.58 -16.86 -5.64
CA THR A 51 -7.87 -15.54 -6.22
C THR A 51 -7.64 -15.56 -7.74
N SER A 52 -8.42 -14.76 -8.46
CA SER A 52 -8.28 -14.55 -9.89
C SER A 52 -7.58 -13.22 -10.19
N LEU A 53 -7.00 -13.10 -11.38
CA LEU A 53 -6.32 -11.87 -11.78
C LEU A 53 -7.27 -10.92 -12.51
N ALA A 54 -7.11 -9.62 -12.26
CA ALA A 54 -7.79 -8.55 -12.98
C ALA A 54 -6.79 -7.47 -13.43
N SER A 55 -7.25 -6.48 -14.18
CA SER A 55 -6.44 -5.29 -14.47
C SER A 55 -6.26 -4.45 -13.20
N LEU A 56 -5.24 -3.58 -13.19
CA LEU A 56 -4.98 -2.67 -12.06
C LEU A 56 -6.22 -1.83 -11.71
N GLU A 57 -6.98 -1.40 -12.71
CA GLU A 57 -8.14 -0.53 -12.57
C GLU A 57 -9.38 -1.25 -12.01
N GLN A 58 -9.40 -2.59 -12.04
CA GLN A 58 -10.57 -3.40 -11.67
C GLN A 58 -10.34 -4.29 -10.44
N ALA A 59 -9.09 -4.53 -10.06
CA ALA A 59 -8.76 -5.44 -8.98
C ALA A 59 -9.20 -4.95 -7.60
N ASP A 60 -9.63 -5.88 -6.74
CA ASP A 60 -9.93 -5.63 -5.33
C ASP A 60 -8.65 -5.39 -4.52
N PHE A 61 -7.58 -6.10 -4.86
CA PHE A 61 -6.27 -5.95 -4.25
C PHE A 61 -5.21 -5.67 -5.32
N VAL A 62 -4.43 -4.62 -5.09
CA VAL A 62 -3.34 -4.21 -5.99
C VAL A 62 -2.04 -4.26 -5.22
N VAL A 63 -1.00 -4.85 -5.81
CA VAL A 63 0.32 -4.99 -5.20
C VAL A 63 1.36 -4.28 -6.05
N ALA A 64 2.17 -3.42 -5.42
CA ALA A 64 3.20 -2.63 -6.11
C ALA A 64 4.48 -2.50 -5.28
N ASP A 65 5.60 -2.26 -5.97
CA ASP A 65 6.90 -1.92 -5.38
C ASP A 65 7.09 -0.40 -5.42
N ILE A 66 7.36 0.22 -4.26
CA ILE A 66 7.58 1.66 -4.16
C ILE A 66 8.70 2.19 -5.06
N LEU A 67 9.71 1.36 -5.35
CA LEU A 67 10.89 1.78 -6.11
C LEU A 67 10.65 1.79 -7.62
N ALA A 68 9.61 1.11 -8.09
CA ALA A 68 9.42 0.85 -9.52
C ALA A 68 8.04 1.28 -10.06
N MET A 69 7.04 1.46 -9.18
CA MET A 69 5.69 1.80 -9.62
C MET A 69 5.56 3.23 -10.16
N ASP A 70 4.54 3.43 -10.98
CA ASP A 70 4.07 4.77 -11.36
C ASP A 70 3.46 5.48 -10.14
N PRO A 71 3.97 6.66 -9.72
CA PRO A 71 3.37 7.42 -8.63
C PRO A 71 1.90 7.80 -8.85
N ALA A 72 1.41 7.84 -10.09
CA ALA A 72 0.01 8.11 -10.40
C ALA A 72 -0.90 6.89 -10.24
N LEU A 73 -0.36 5.70 -9.95
CA LEU A 73 -1.11 4.45 -9.80
C LEU A 73 -2.36 4.57 -8.91
N PRO A 74 -2.30 5.21 -7.71
CA PRO A 74 -3.48 5.37 -6.85
C PRO A 74 -4.71 5.97 -7.56
N GLY A 75 -4.49 6.94 -8.46
CA GLY A 75 -5.56 7.63 -9.17
C GLY A 75 -6.27 6.78 -10.24
N ARG A 76 -5.70 5.62 -10.59
CA ARG A 76 -6.24 4.70 -11.61
C ARG A 76 -7.06 3.56 -11.01
N LEU A 77 -6.95 3.32 -9.71
CA LEU A 77 -7.59 2.19 -9.05
C LEU A 77 -9.10 2.42 -8.86
N LYS A 78 -9.88 1.34 -8.80
CA LYS A 78 -11.31 1.47 -8.48
C LYS A 78 -11.51 2.01 -7.07
N ARG A 79 -12.45 2.95 -6.91
CA ARG A 79 -12.68 3.71 -5.67
C ARG A 79 -13.98 3.30 -4.95
N GLY A 80 -14.64 2.26 -5.43
CA GLY A 80 -16.03 1.98 -5.10
C GLY A 80 -16.98 3.05 -5.63
N SER A 81 -18.22 3.00 -5.15
CA SER A 81 -19.27 3.98 -5.43
C SER A 81 -19.84 4.53 -4.12
N LEU A 82 -20.73 5.53 -4.21
CA LEU A 82 -21.41 6.05 -3.01
C LEU A 82 -22.29 4.98 -2.34
N GLU A 83 -22.90 4.10 -3.13
CA GLU A 83 -23.76 3.02 -2.66
C GLU A 83 -22.96 1.82 -2.15
N TYR A 84 -21.82 1.55 -2.79
CA TYR A 84 -20.91 0.45 -2.48
C TYR A 84 -19.48 0.97 -2.33
N PRO A 85 -19.17 1.70 -1.24
CA PRO A 85 -17.83 2.23 -1.02
C PRO A 85 -16.81 1.13 -0.74
N ASP A 86 -17.26 -0.04 -0.28
CA ASP A 86 -16.42 -1.19 0.02
C ASP A 86 -15.95 -1.93 -1.24
N ASP A 87 -16.57 -1.69 -2.42
CA ASP A 87 -16.08 -2.17 -3.73
C ASP A 87 -14.91 -1.32 -4.27
N SER A 88 -14.03 -0.93 -3.37
CA SER A 88 -12.82 -0.17 -3.63
C SER A 88 -11.59 -1.07 -3.67
N ALA A 89 -10.55 -0.63 -4.37
CA ALA A 89 -9.27 -1.29 -4.32
C ALA A 89 -8.57 -1.06 -2.96
N THR A 90 -7.91 -2.11 -2.48
CA THR A 90 -6.88 -2.03 -1.43
C THR A 90 -5.51 -2.12 -2.09
N LEU A 91 -4.70 -1.06 -1.95
CA LEU A 91 -3.34 -1.00 -2.47
C LEU A 91 -2.34 -1.45 -1.39
N LEU A 92 -1.53 -2.45 -1.69
CA LEU A 92 -0.42 -2.90 -0.86
C LEU A 92 0.90 -2.51 -1.54
N VAL A 93 1.71 -1.73 -0.84
CA VAL A 93 3.00 -1.23 -1.31
C VAL A 93 4.12 -1.85 -0.49
N GLU A 94 5.03 -2.52 -1.18
CA GLU A 94 6.30 -2.98 -0.59
C GLU A 94 7.29 -1.82 -0.51
N VAL A 95 7.94 -1.69 0.64
CA VAL A 95 9.05 -0.73 0.88
C VAL A 95 10.21 -1.45 1.54
N GLU A 96 11.41 -0.86 1.47
CA GLU A 96 12.58 -1.48 2.10
C GLU A 96 12.49 -1.50 3.63
N SER A 97 12.07 -0.39 4.25
CA SER A 97 11.99 -0.24 5.71
C SER A 97 11.01 0.84 6.13
N LEU A 98 10.18 0.58 7.14
CA LEU A 98 9.35 1.57 7.84
C LEU A 98 10.01 2.06 9.15
N ALA A 99 11.27 1.66 9.41
CA ALA A 99 11.96 2.05 10.63
C ALA A 99 12.14 3.58 10.73
N SER A 100 11.88 4.11 11.93
CA SER A 100 11.79 5.55 12.24
C SER A 100 13.12 6.34 12.16
N THR A 101 14.18 5.81 11.55
CA THR A 101 15.55 6.28 11.79
C THR A 101 16.36 6.71 10.57
N SER A 102 15.86 6.60 9.34
CA SER A 102 16.60 7.20 8.22
C SER A 102 16.39 8.71 8.21
N GLN A 103 17.38 9.49 8.64
CA GLN A 103 17.38 10.96 8.63
C GLN A 103 17.33 11.59 7.21
N ALA A 104 17.07 10.81 6.16
CA ALA A 104 17.27 11.18 4.76
C ALA A 104 15.95 11.42 4.00
N GLY A 105 14.97 12.08 4.62
CA GLY A 105 13.64 12.25 4.04
C GLY A 105 12.76 13.12 4.91
N ALA A 106 11.76 13.73 4.29
CA ALA A 106 10.87 14.66 4.96
C ALA A 106 9.96 13.90 5.93
N GLU A 107 10.01 14.30 7.20
CA GLU A 107 9.11 13.82 8.25
C GLU A 107 7.66 13.99 7.78
N THR A 108 6.87 12.92 7.82
CA THR A 108 5.47 12.94 7.40
C THR A 108 4.60 12.85 8.64
N THR A 109 3.47 13.55 8.68
CA THR A 109 2.46 13.41 9.72
C THR A 109 1.21 12.74 9.16
N VAL A 110 0.59 11.93 10.00
CA VAL A 110 -0.68 11.28 9.71
C VAL A 110 -1.71 11.76 10.73
N ARG A 111 -2.89 12.13 10.23
CA ARG A 111 -4.09 12.48 11.00
C ARG A 111 -5.29 11.67 10.53
N GLY A 112 -6.29 11.53 11.39
CA GLY A 112 -7.57 10.91 11.06
C GLY A 112 -8.12 10.04 12.19
N PRO A 113 -9.26 9.37 11.98
CA PRO A 113 -9.82 8.44 12.94
C PRO A 113 -8.78 7.39 13.39
N GLY A 114 -8.68 7.16 14.70
CA GLY A 114 -7.69 6.23 15.28
C GLY A 114 -6.30 6.83 15.53
N VAL A 115 -6.09 8.12 15.24
CA VAL A 115 -4.90 8.87 15.65
C VAL A 115 -5.31 9.98 16.63
N ASP A 116 -4.70 10.00 17.82
CA ASP A 116 -4.87 11.11 18.76
C ASP A 116 -4.02 12.31 18.30
N GLY A 117 -4.67 13.30 17.69
CA GLY A 117 -4.00 14.47 17.11
C GLY A 117 -3.19 14.14 15.86
N GLU A 118 -1.87 14.27 15.95
CA GLU A 118 -0.91 13.96 14.88
C GLU A 118 0.07 12.89 15.30
N ARG A 119 0.36 11.97 14.39
CA ARG A 119 1.44 11.00 14.57
C ARG A 119 2.47 11.16 13.48
N ALA A 120 3.73 11.29 13.87
CA ALA A 120 4.85 11.23 12.94
C ALA A 120 4.93 9.82 12.33
N ALA A 121 5.18 9.77 11.04
CA ALA A 121 5.31 8.56 10.26
C ALA A 121 6.48 8.69 9.29
N TRP A 122 7.16 7.58 9.07
CA TRP A 122 8.16 7.47 8.04
C TRP A 122 7.60 6.65 6.87
N LEU A 123 7.49 7.29 5.71
CA LEU A 123 6.97 6.71 4.48
C LEU A 123 8.02 6.88 3.37
N PRO A 124 9.11 6.09 3.40
CA PRO A 124 10.18 6.24 2.42
C PRO A 124 9.70 5.86 1.03
N GLY A 125 10.14 6.60 0.03
CA GLY A 125 9.79 6.38 -1.37
C GLY A 125 8.39 6.86 -1.77
N LEU A 126 7.48 7.12 -0.83
CA LEU A 126 6.19 7.75 -1.14
C LEU A 126 6.43 9.22 -1.48
N THR A 127 6.41 9.53 -2.78
CA THR A 127 6.61 10.87 -3.32
C THR A 127 5.39 11.75 -3.06
N ASP A 128 5.56 13.07 -3.21
CA ASP A 128 4.44 14.01 -3.13
C ASP A 128 3.41 13.75 -4.23
N SER A 129 3.86 13.31 -5.41
CA SER A 129 2.98 12.92 -6.50
C SER A 129 2.12 11.70 -6.17
N PHE A 130 2.70 10.70 -5.48
CA PHE A 130 1.96 9.54 -5.02
C PHE A 130 0.90 9.93 -3.99
N LEU A 131 1.28 10.73 -2.99
CA LEU A 131 0.35 11.21 -1.97
C LEU A 131 -0.78 12.05 -2.59
N ALA A 132 -0.45 12.95 -3.53
CA ALA A 132 -1.45 13.73 -4.25
C ALA A 132 -2.41 12.85 -5.08
N ALA A 133 -1.90 11.82 -5.76
CA ALA A 133 -2.75 10.89 -6.51
C ALA A 133 -3.68 10.09 -5.59
N ARG A 134 -3.19 9.67 -4.42
CA ARG A 134 -4.00 9.00 -3.38
C ARG A 134 -5.07 9.95 -2.83
N ASP A 135 -4.70 11.18 -2.48
CA ASP A 135 -5.63 12.15 -1.92
C ASP A 135 -6.73 12.52 -2.92
N GLU A 136 -6.38 12.60 -4.21
CA GLU A 136 -7.36 12.76 -5.29
C GLU A 136 -8.29 11.54 -5.41
N ALA A 137 -7.75 10.32 -5.30
CA ALA A 137 -8.56 9.11 -5.27
C ALA A 137 -9.54 9.10 -4.08
N ASN A 138 -9.15 9.69 -2.94
CA ASN A 138 -9.90 9.69 -1.69
C ASN A 138 -10.72 10.97 -1.45
N ARG A 139 -10.81 11.87 -2.43
CA ARG A 139 -11.42 13.19 -2.26
C ARG A 139 -12.91 13.15 -1.91
N HIS A 140 -13.64 12.12 -2.32
CA HIS A 140 -15.10 12.04 -2.19
C HIS A 140 -15.53 10.91 -1.26
N TYR A 141 -15.36 11.11 0.04
CA TYR A 141 -15.85 10.17 1.05
C TYR A 141 -17.36 9.87 0.85
N PRO A 142 -17.81 8.59 0.95
CA PRO A 142 -17.06 7.41 1.41
C PRO A 142 -16.23 6.67 0.35
N MET A 143 -16.19 7.13 -0.90
CA MET A 143 -15.37 6.52 -1.95
C MET A 143 -13.87 6.78 -1.71
N GLY A 144 -13.04 5.88 -2.21
CA GLY A 144 -11.59 5.99 -2.12
C GLY A 144 -10.91 4.63 -2.22
N ILE A 145 -9.64 4.60 -1.90
CA ILE A 145 -8.83 3.40 -1.75
C ILE A 145 -8.21 3.37 -0.36
N ASP A 146 -7.95 2.16 0.11
CA ASP A 146 -7.16 1.93 1.32
C ASP A 146 -5.72 1.55 0.93
N LEU A 147 -4.75 1.99 1.73
CA LEU A 147 -3.34 1.78 1.47
C LEU A 147 -2.69 1.06 2.65
N PHE A 148 -1.97 -0.03 2.38
CA PHE A 148 -1.07 -0.67 3.33
C PHE A 148 0.36 -0.60 2.80
N VAL A 149 1.27 -0.12 3.64
CA VAL A 149 2.71 -0.12 3.37
C VAL A 149 3.36 -1.18 4.22
N ILE A 150 4.14 -2.08 3.62
CA ILE A 150 4.72 -3.25 4.29
C ILE A 150 6.21 -3.31 4.00
N ASP A 151 7.03 -3.43 5.04
CA ASP A 151 8.48 -3.59 4.90
C ASP A 151 8.98 -5.04 5.03
N HIS A 152 10.26 -5.26 4.77
CA HIS A 152 10.88 -6.59 4.90
C HIS A 152 11.12 -7.03 6.36
N ALA A 153 10.99 -6.12 7.32
CA ALA A 153 11.05 -6.43 8.75
C ALA A 153 9.68 -6.82 9.34
N GLY A 154 8.62 -6.82 8.53
CA GLY A 154 7.26 -7.17 8.93
C GLY A 154 6.51 -6.04 9.63
N GLN A 155 7.01 -4.81 9.54
CA GLN A 155 6.24 -3.63 9.94
C GLN A 155 5.19 -3.33 8.88
N VAL A 156 4.02 -2.91 9.34
CA VAL A 156 2.87 -2.57 8.48
C VAL A 156 2.32 -1.22 8.92
N MET A 157 2.08 -0.33 7.95
CA MET A 157 1.34 0.90 8.15
C MET A 157 0.08 0.91 7.28
N GLY A 158 -1.08 0.97 7.93
CA GLY A 158 -2.36 1.18 7.27
C GLY A 158 -2.71 2.68 7.18
N LEU A 159 -3.07 3.14 6.00
CA LEU A 159 -3.50 4.49 5.67
C LEU A 159 -4.88 4.43 5.01
N PRO A 160 -5.96 4.29 5.81
CA PRO A 160 -7.32 4.18 5.28
C PRO A 160 -7.71 5.42 4.49
N ARG A 161 -8.78 5.36 3.69
CA ARG A 161 -9.23 6.48 2.84
C ARG A 161 -9.45 7.81 3.56
N THR A 162 -9.72 7.79 4.86
CA THR A 162 -9.90 8.98 5.71
C THR A 162 -8.60 9.53 6.32
N ALA A 163 -7.49 8.78 6.21
CA ALA A 163 -6.20 9.22 6.73
C ALA A 163 -5.64 10.35 5.86
N VAL A 164 -5.36 11.47 6.51
CA VAL A 164 -4.71 12.65 5.93
C VAL A 164 -3.22 12.53 6.18
N VAL A 165 -2.44 12.63 5.11
CA VAL A 165 -0.98 12.49 5.14
C VAL A 165 -0.38 13.81 4.66
N SER A 166 0.50 14.41 5.45
CA SER A 166 1.16 15.66 5.06
C SER A 166 2.64 15.63 5.36
N ARG A 167 3.44 16.26 4.49
CA ARG A 167 4.86 16.49 4.75
C ARG A 167 4.98 17.59 5.80
N ARG A 168 5.77 17.38 6.84
CA ARG A 168 6.26 18.49 7.65
C ARG A 168 7.27 19.24 6.79
N SER A 169 6.93 20.45 6.39
CA SER A 169 7.91 21.39 5.87
C SER A 169 8.99 21.56 6.95
N GLY A 170 10.22 21.19 6.61
CA GLY A 170 11.35 21.43 7.48
C GLY A 170 11.38 22.91 7.84
N ARG A 171 11.37 23.23 9.14
CA ARG A 171 11.73 24.56 9.57
C ARG A 171 13.18 24.75 9.14
N ALA A 172 13.41 25.60 8.14
CA ALA A 172 14.74 26.11 7.87
C ALA A 172 15.25 26.72 9.18
N ALA A 173 16.27 26.09 9.76
CA ALA A 173 17.08 26.67 10.81
C ALA A 173 18.18 27.51 10.16
#